data_AF-A0A9D7SVX7-F1
#
_entry.id   AF-A0A9D7SVX7-F1
#
_cell.length_a   1.000
_cell.length_b   1.000
_cell.length_c   1.000
_cell.angle_alpha   90.00
_cell.angle_beta   90.00
_cell.angle_gamma   90.00
#
_symmetry.space_group_name_H-M   'P 1'
#
loop_
_entity.id
_entity.type
_entity.pdbx_description
1 polymer ?
#
loop_
_entity_poly.entity_id
_entity_poly.type
_entity_poly.pdbx_seq_one_letter_code
_entity_poly.pdbx_strand_id
1 'polypeptide(L)'
;MNDPFIGMNTGERYATILYTLGQYIRLLVFPHPLTHDYYPYHIPIMNFGKPGTLISLAIYLVLGYVFFKLWKRKSIYAWAIGFFVATVSIVSNLFFPVGTFMNERFIFIPSIAFSVVCAWVFIQYGWSSEKKGIRFASIGILVFIMGAYIFKTYVRVPAWKDSLSLNGQAAMVSVNSARNNCFMGTALFEEARDMKENDPAKKLELLQEADYYVDKSLAMYPTYSSANQIKSGLVAERYLRDGDLQRLLTDFTTILNAAPRTEYVPQFLDYLNGRAPKDSMIDFYYKAGYELLTKTKREYPTAVTILKLGEKIAPDDPRILFGLGKAFYGGGDQVQGTKYLERAYQINPALRDMQ
;
A
#
# COMPACT_ATOMS: atom_id res chain seq x y z
N MET A 1 -4.91 -2.42 4.49
CA MET A 1 -3.56 -3.03 4.40
C MET A 1 -2.86 -3.15 5.77
N ASN A 2 -3.56 -2.97 6.90
CA ASN A 2 -2.88 -2.91 8.20
C ASN A 2 -2.49 -4.29 8.74
N ASP A 3 -3.05 -5.38 8.18
CA ASP A 3 -2.53 -6.72 8.39
C ASP A 3 -1.77 -7.20 7.14
N PRO A 4 -0.43 -7.35 7.21
CA PRO A 4 0.36 -7.88 6.11
C PRO A 4 -0.01 -9.33 5.74
N PHE A 5 -0.45 -10.15 6.69
CA PHE A 5 -0.61 -11.60 6.47
C PHE A 5 -2.03 -12.03 6.13
N ILE A 6 -2.92 -11.06 5.85
CA ILE A 6 -4.31 -11.32 5.50
C ILE A 6 -4.39 -12.22 4.26
N GLY A 7 -5.15 -13.32 4.36
CA GLY A 7 -5.32 -14.30 3.27
C GLY A 7 -4.24 -15.41 3.22
N MET A 8 -3.23 -15.38 4.09
CA MET A 8 -2.25 -16.47 4.20
C MET A 8 -2.70 -17.52 5.22
N ASN A 9 -2.40 -18.79 4.95
CA ASN A 9 -2.51 -19.81 5.99
C ASN A 9 -1.37 -19.70 7.02
N THR A 10 -1.51 -20.40 8.14
CA THR A 10 -0.53 -20.35 9.25
C THR A 10 0.89 -20.73 8.81
N GLY A 11 1.03 -21.74 7.96
CA GLY A 11 2.33 -22.18 7.45
C GLY A 11 3.00 -21.14 6.56
N GLU A 12 2.24 -20.55 5.64
CA GLU A 12 2.69 -19.48 4.75
C GLU A 12 3.10 -18.23 5.54
N ARG A 13 2.32 -17.87 6.56
CA ARG A 13 2.62 -16.74 7.45
C ARG A 13 3.99 -16.93 8.10
N TYR A 14 4.23 -18.05 8.79
CA TYR A 14 5.51 -18.27 9.47
C TYR A 14 6.69 -18.46 8.50
N ALA A 15 6.48 -19.12 7.36
CA ALA A 15 7.51 -19.25 6.33
C ALA A 15 7.91 -17.89 5.74
N THR A 16 6.94 -16.99 5.56
CA THR A 16 7.17 -15.63 5.06
C THR A 16 7.87 -14.78 6.12
N ILE A 17 7.46 -14.86 7.38
CA ILE A 17 8.15 -14.19 8.51
C ILE A 17 9.62 -14.62 8.56
N LEU A 18 9.89 -15.94 8.54
CA LEU A 18 11.26 -16.47 8.57
C LEU A 18 12.11 -15.99 7.39
N TYR A 19 11.53 -15.95 6.19
CA TYR A 19 12.22 -15.42 5.02
C TYR A 19 12.54 -13.92 5.17
N THR A 20 11.60 -13.12 5.68
CA THR A 20 11.81 -11.69 5.96
C THR A 20 12.94 -11.48 6.97
N LEU A 21 13.01 -12.30 8.01
CA LEU A 21 14.11 -12.28 8.97
C LEU A 21 15.47 -12.56 8.32
N GLY A 22 15.53 -13.47 7.35
CA GLY A 22 16.72 -13.68 6.52
C GLY A 22 17.07 -12.47 5.64
N GLN A 23 16.08 -11.78 5.08
CA GLN A 23 16.33 -10.54 4.32
C GLN A 23 16.95 -9.44 5.17
N TYR A 24 16.60 -9.35 6.46
CA TYR A 24 17.26 -8.42 7.37
C TYR A 24 18.75 -8.71 7.56
N ILE A 25 19.12 -9.98 7.68
CA ILE A 25 20.54 -10.37 7.76
C ILE A 25 21.26 -10.05 6.45
N ARG A 26 20.61 -10.33 5.30
CA ARG A 26 21.15 -9.95 3.98
C ARG A 26 21.43 -8.45 3.92
N LEU A 27 20.50 -7.60 4.36
CA LEU A 27 20.67 -6.14 4.30
C LEU A 27 21.80 -5.64 5.18
N LEU A 28 22.08 -6.28 6.32
CA LEU A 28 23.24 -5.94 7.16
C LEU A 28 24.57 -6.20 6.46
N VAL A 29 24.66 -7.30 5.70
CA VAL A 29 25.90 -7.70 5.01
C VAL A 29 26.04 -6.98 3.65
N PHE A 30 24.94 -6.86 2.91
CA PHE A 30 24.90 -6.26 1.58
C PHE A 30 23.60 -5.46 1.39
N PRO A 31 23.60 -4.14 1.70
CA PRO A 31 22.42 -3.28 1.63
C PRO A 31 22.10 -2.84 0.20
N HIS A 32 21.71 -3.81 -0.64
CA HIS A 32 21.29 -3.56 -2.02
C HIS A 32 20.33 -4.65 -2.55
N PRO A 33 19.26 -4.28 -3.30
CA PRO A 33 18.75 -2.92 -3.49
C PRO A 33 18.10 -2.38 -2.20
N LEU A 34 18.05 -1.04 -2.08
CA LEU A 34 17.37 -0.36 -0.97
C LEU A 34 16.07 0.23 -1.47
N THR A 35 15.03 0.14 -0.66
CA THR A 35 13.72 0.73 -0.96
C THR A 35 13.07 1.19 0.34
N HIS A 36 12.31 2.28 0.27
CA HIS A 36 11.70 2.84 1.48
C HIS A 36 10.50 2.01 1.96
N ASP A 37 9.89 1.22 1.07
CA ASP A 37 8.77 0.36 1.42
C ASP A 37 8.77 -0.97 0.64
N TYR A 38 8.55 -2.05 1.40
CA TYR A 38 8.47 -3.44 0.94
C TYR A 38 7.00 -3.95 1.01
N TYR A 39 6.04 -3.04 1.18
CA TYR A 39 4.61 -3.31 1.32
C TYR A 39 3.86 -3.64 0.04
N PRO A 40 2.65 -4.19 0.18
CA PRO A 40 2.46 -5.63 0.12
C PRO A 40 2.87 -6.21 -1.24
N TYR A 41 3.21 -7.50 -1.25
CA TYR A 41 3.61 -8.31 -2.41
C TYR A 41 5.00 -8.05 -3.01
N HIS A 42 5.78 -7.10 -2.50
CA HIS A 42 7.22 -7.06 -2.80
C HIS A 42 7.94 -8.28 -2.22
N ILE A 43 7.64 -8.64 -0.97
CA ILE A 43 8.02 -9.94 -0.42
C ILE A 43 6.97 -10.96 -0.90
N PRO A 44 7.33 -11.96 -1.72
CA PRO A 44 6.39 -12.97 -2.18
C PRO A 44 5.92 -13.82 -1.00
N ILE A 45 4.71 -14.37 -1.11
CA ILE A 45 4.21 -15.37 -0.14
C ILE A 45 5.15 -16.58 -0.18
N MET A 46 5.68 -16.96 0.96
CA MET A 46 6.63 -18.06 1.10
C MET A 46 5.98 -19.29 1.73
N ASN A 47 6.62 -20.45 1.54
CA ASN A 47 6.30 -21.69 2.23
C ASN A 47 7.61 -22.41 2.62
N PHE A 48 7.51 -23.45 3.45
CA PHE A 48 8.69 -24.19 3.92
C PHE A 48 9.39 -25.02 2.82
N GLY A 49 8.81 -25.17 1.64
CA GLY A 49 9.47 -25.79 0.49
C GLY A 49 10.38 -24.84 -0.30
N LYS A 50 10.29 -23.52 -0.07
CA LYS A 50 11.10 -22.54 -0.80
C LYS A 50 12.53 -22.46 -0.21
N PRO A 51 13.58 -22.50 -1.04
CA PRO A 51 14.97 -22.44 -0.58
C PRO A 51 15.27 -21.21 0.29
N GLY A 52 14.71 -20.04 -0.04
CA GLY A 52 14.94 -18.81 0.72
C GLY A 52 14.50 -18.92 2.19
N THR A 53 13.37 -19.56 2.46
CA THR A 53 12.88 -19.81 3.83
C THR A 53 13.80 -20.78 4.57
N LEU A 54 14.22 -21.86 3.91
CA LEU A 54 15.11 -22.88 4.49
C LEU A 54 16.50 -22.31 4.80
N ILE A 55 17.06 -21.48 3.91
CA ILE A 55 18.33 -20.78 4.15
C ILE A 55 18.20 -19.86 5.36
N SER A 56 17.12 -19.09 5.43
CA SER A 56 16.88 -18.17 6.56
C SER A 56 16.77 -18.95 7.88
N LEU A 57 16.01 -20.05 7.87
CA LEU A 57 15.90 -20.95 9.02
C LEU A 57 17.28 -21.51 9.44
N ALA A 58 18.06 -22.01 8.49
CA ALA A 58 19.39 -22.55 8.75
C ALA A 58 20.32 -21.49 9.38
N ILE A 59 20.29 -20.25 8.89
CA ILE A 59 21.06 -19.13 9.47
C ILE A 59 20.67 -18.92 10.94
N TYR A 60 19.38 -18.84 11.26
CA TYR A 60 18.92 -18.64 12.64
C TYR A 60 19.23 -19.84 13.55
N LEU A 61 19.19 -21.08 13.04
CA LEU A 61 19.62 -22.26 13.77
C LEU A 61 21.12 -22.23 14.09
N VAL A 62 21.96 -21.82 13.14
CA VAL A 62 23.40 -21.64 13.35
C VAL A 62 23.66 -20.55 14.39
N LEU A 63 22.96 -19.41 14.30
CA LEU A 63 23.07 -18.33 15.29
C LEU A 63 22.69 -18.84 16.69
N GLY A 64 21.59 -19.59 16.81
CA GLY A 64 21.17 -20.21 18.07
C GLY A 64 22.21 -21.17 18.63
N TYR A 65 22.75 -22.06 17.79
CA TYR A 65 23.82 -22.99 18.20
C TYR A 65 25.07 -22.26 18.69
N VAL A 66 25.56 -21.26 17.94
CA VAL A 66 26.74 -20.46 18.31
C VAL A 66 26.51 -19.71 19.61
N PHE A 67 25.32 -19.14 19.78
CA PHE A 67 24.91 -18.48 21.02
C PHE A 67 25.03 -19.40 22.22
N PHE A 68 24.35 -20.55 22.23
CA PHE A 68 24.36 -21.47 23.38
C PHE A 68 25.75 -22.05 23.67
N LYS A 69 26.54 -22.32 22.62
CA LYS A 69 27.92 -22.81 22.76
C LYS A 69 28.84 -21.79 23.42
N LEU A 70 28.65 -20.50 23.12
CA LEU A 70 29.54 -19.42 23.56
C LEU A 70 29.01 -18.62 24.77
N TRP A 71 27.73 -18.76 25.14
CA TRP A 71 27.10 -17.98 26.21
C TRP A 71 27.77 -18.16 27.56
N LYS A 72 28.07 -19.41 27.95
CA LYS A 72 28.78 -19.69 29.21
C LYS A 72 30.21 -19.12 29.25
N ARG A 73 30.79 -18.83 28.09
CA ARG A 73 32.14 -18.24 27.95
C ARG A 73 32.12 -16.71 27.98
N LYS A 74 30.96 -16.07 28.15
CA LYS A 74 30.79 -14.60 28.11
C LYS A 74 31.43 -13.97 26.87
N SER A 75 31.37 -14.68 25.74
CA SER A 75 31.97 -14.23 24.49
C SER A 75 31.20 -13.04 23.91
N ILE A 76 31.93 -12.09 23.32
CA ILE A 76 31.34 -10.97 22.57
C ILE A 76 30.39 -11.45 21.46
N TYR A 77 30.68 -12.59 20.82
CA TYR A 77 29.80 -13.18 19.80
C TYR A 77 28.46 -13.62 20.38
N ALA A 78 28.45 -14.20 21.60
CA ALA A 78 27.22 -14.60 22.26
C ALA A 78 26.38 -13.38 22.66
N TRP A 79 27.03 -12.32 23.15
CA TRP A 79 26.36 -11.05 23.45
C TRP A 79 25.74 -10.45 22.18
N ALA A 80 26.49 -10.36 21.09
CA ALA A 80 26.02 -9.77 19.84
C ALA A 80 24.84 -10.55 19.24
N ILE A 81 24.91 -11.89 19.22
CA ILE A 81 23.79 -12.73 18.75
C ILE A 81 22.56 -12.54 19.63
N GLY A 82 22.74 -12.56 20.97
CA GLY A 82 21.65 -12.33 21.91
C GLY A 82 20.99 -10.96 21.73
N PHE A 83 21.80 -9.91 21.60
CA PHE A 83 21.33 -8.55 21.37
C PHE A 83 20.58 -8.43 20.04
N PHE A 84 21.13 -8.99 18.95
CA PHE A 84 20.49 -9.00 17.64
C PHE A 84 19.14 -9.71 17.69
N VAL A 85 19.08 -10.94 18.21
CA VAL A 85 17.84 -11.72 18.28
C VAL A 85 16.82 -11.04 19.18
N ALA A 86 17.22 -10.54 20.35
CA ALA A 86 16.33 -9.86 21.27
C ALA A 86 15.71 -8.60 20.64
N THR A 87 16.51 -7.75 20.00
CA THR A 87 16.03 -6.51 19.39
C THR A 87 15.18 -6.76 18.14
N VAL A 88 15.57 -7.70 17.27
CA VAL A 88 14.76 -8.10 16.11
C VAL A 88 13.44 -8.75 16.52
N SER A 89 13.41 -9.50 17.63
CA SER A 89 12.20 -10.19 18.08
C SER A 89 11.00 -9.26 18.28
N ILE A 90 11.25 -8.02 18.72
CA ILE A 90 10.24 -6.98 18.94
C ILE A 90 9.52 -6.60 17.63
N VAL A 91 10.26 -6.58 16.52
CA VAL A 91 9.79 -6.13 15.19
C VAL A 91 9.61 -7.28 14.19
N SER A 92 9.73 -8.53 14.67
CA SER A 92 9.81 -9.74 13.84
C SER A 92 8.49 -10.18 13.21
N ASN A 93 7.35 -9.62 13.61
CA ASN A 93 6.01 -10.13 13.31
C ASN A 93 5.72 -11.57 13.82
N LEU A 94 6.65 -12.20 14.56
CA LEU A 94 6.54 -13.60 15.00
C LEU A 94 5.45 -13.77 16.08
N PHE A 95 5.46 -12.90 17.09
CA PHE A 95 4.51 -12.94 18.20
C PHE A 95 3.29 -12.06 17.94
N PHE A 96 3.51 -10.86 17.42
CA PHE A 96 2.47 -9.88 17.16
C PHE A 96 2.71 -9.18 15.82
N PRO A 97 1.68 -8.99 14.97
CA PRO A 97 1.83 -8.24 13.74
C PRO A 97 2.10 -6.76 14.05
N VAL A 98 3.21 -6.23 13.53
CA VAL A 98 3.67 -4.85 13.73
C VAL A 98 2.95 -3.89 12.76
N GLY A 99 2.00 -4.40 11.98
CA GLY A 99 1.34 -3.67 10.90
C GLY A 99 2.24 -3.35 9.71
N THR A 100 3.48 -3.87 9.72
CA THR A 100 4.44 -3.79 8.62
C THR A 100 5.10 -5.15 8.26
N PHE A 101 5.06 -5.63 7.00
CA PHE A 101 5.80 -6.77 6.45
C PHE A 101 7.30 -6.66 6.73
N MET A 102 7.93 -5.61 6.18
CA MET A 102 9.37 -5.37 6.26
C MET A 102 9.61 -3.87 6.11
N ASN A 103 10.53 -3.35 6.91
CA ASN A 103 11.04 -2.00 6.79
C ASN A 103 12.51 -1.96 7.20
N GLU A 104 13.34 -1.25 6.44
CA GLU A 104 14.78 -1.08 6.72
C GLU A 104 15.04 -0.45 8.09
N ARG A 105 14.16 0.42 8.59
CA ARG A 105 14.34 1.06 9.92
C ARG A 105 14.32 0.08 11.09
N PHE A 106 13.76 -1.13 10.89
CA PHE A 106 13.68 -2.15 11.93
C PHE A 106 15.03 -2.79 12.25
N ILE A 107 16.03 -2.65 11.37
CA ILE A 107 17.39 -3.15 11.62
C ILE A 107 18.33 -2.09 12.19
N PHE A 108 17.89 -0.85 12.45
CA PHE A 108 18.77 0.18 13.01
C PHE A 108 19.35 -0.21 14.36
N ILE A 109 18.50 -0.64 15.31
CA ILE A 109 18.98 -1.11 16.62
C ILE A 109 19.71 -2.46 16.49
N PRO A 110 19.17 -3.48 15.80
CA PRO A 110 19.89 -4.73 15.55
C PRO A 110 21.29 -4.57 14.92
N SER A 111 21.50 -3.57 14.06
CA SER A 111 22.79 -3.34 13.39
C SER A 111 23.93 -3.02 14.35
N ILE A 112 23.64 -2.57 15.58
CA ILE A 112 24.65 -2.33 16.60
C ILE A 112 25.42 -3.62 16.90
N ALA A 113 24.71 -4.75 17.04
CA ALA A 113 25.35 -6.05 17.25
C ALA A 113 26.25 -6.45 16.08
N PHE A 114 25.78 -6.21 14.85
CA PHE A 114 26.56 -6.48 13.64
C PHE A 114 27.85 -5.63 13.60
N SER A 115 27.75 -4.32 13.84
CA SER A 115 28.89 -3.40 13.87
C SER A 115 29.91 -3.78 14.95
N VAL A 116 29.45 -4.22 16.13
CA VAL A 116 30.33 -4.69 17.22
C VAL A 116 31.10 -5.93 16.80
N VAL A 117 30.45 -6.91 16.16
CA VAL A 117 31.13 -8.11 15.66
C VAL A 117 32.14 -7.77 14.56
N CYS A 118 31.77 -6.91 13.60
CA CYS A 118 32.67 -6.45 12.55
C CYS A 118 33.91 -5.76 13.13
N ALA A 119 33.73 -4.84 14.08
CA ALA A 119 34.82 -4.13 14.74
C ALA A 119 35.72 -5.11 15.52
N TRP A 120 35.14 -6.04 16.26
CA TRP A 120 35.89 -7.05 17.01
C TRP A 120 36.75 -7.93 16.09
N VAL A 121 36.16 -8.46 15.02
CA VAL A 121 36.87 -9.28 14.03
C VAL A 121 37.98 -8.48 13.36
N PHE A 122 37.71 -7.23 12.99
CA PHE A 122 38.70 -6.33 12.40
C PHE A 122 39.90 -6.09 13.32
N ILE A 123 39.66 -5.84 14.62
CA ILE A 123 40.72 -5.62 15.60
C ILE A 123 41.55 -6.88 15.80
N GLN A 124 40.89 -8.01 16.09
CA GLN A 124 41.57 -9.26 16.46
C GLN A 124 42.39 -9.86 15.32
N TYR A 125 41.85 -9.84 14.10
CA TYR A 125 42.46 -10.55 12.96
C TYR A 125 43.12 -9.63 11.93
N GLY A 126 42.90 -8.31 12.02
CA GLY A 126 43.40 -7.33 11.07
C GLY A 126 44.34 -6.30 11.72
N TRP A 127 43.74 -5.31 12.39
CA TRP A 127 44.45 -4.13 12.91
C TRP A 127 45.59 -4.48 13.87
N SER A 128 45.34 -5.42 14.79
CA SER A 128 46.31 -5.85 15.80
C SER A 128 47.23 -6.99 15.32
N SER A 129 47.19 -7.35 14.03
CA SER A 129 48.05 -8.40 13.49
C SER A 129 49.53 -7.97 13.48
N GLU A 130 50.42 -8.83 13.96
CA GLU A 130 51.87 -8.63 13.90
C GLU A 130 52.40 -8.63 12.45
N LYS A 131 51.69 -9.32 11.55
CA LYS A 131 52.04 -9.40 10.13
C LYS A 131 51.61 -8.13 9.42
N LYS A 132 52.58 -7.25 9.09
CA LYS A 132 52.34 -5.98 8.38
C LYS A 132 51.42 -6.11 7.16
N GLY A 133 51.60 -7.15 6.35
CA GLY A 133 50.75 -7.41 5.18
C GLY A 133 49.26 -7.59 5.51
N ILE A 134 48.94 -8.35 6.56
CA ILE A 134 47.55 -8.57 7.00
C ILE A 134 46.97 -7.26 7.56
N ARG A 135 47.76 -6.53 8.36
CA ARG A 135 47.34 -5.24 8.91
C ARG A 135 46.99 -4.25 7.80
N PHE A 136 47.88 -4.04 6.83
CA PHE A 136 47.59 -3.13 5.71
C PHE A 136 46.44 -3.61 4.83
N ALA A 137 46.32 -4.92 4.56
CA ALA A 137 45.19 -5.48 3.84
C ALA A 137 43.86 -5.20 4.57
N SER A 138 43.83 -5.38 5.89
CA SER A 138 42.62 -5.09 6.69
C SER A 138 42.23 -3.62 6.62
N ILE A 139 43.18 -2.70 6.75
CA ILE A 139 42.94 -1.25 6.62
C ILE A 139 42.43 -0.92 5.21
N GLY A 140 43.03 -1.51 4.17
CA GLY A 140 42.56 -1.38 2.80
C GLY A 140 41.10 -1.82 2.62
N ILE A 141 40.72 -2.97 3.20
CA ILE A 141 39.34 -3.46 3.21
C ILE A 141 38.41 -2.48 3.93
N LEU A 142 38.81 -1.94 5.09
CA LEU A 142 38.02 -0.97 5.84
C LEU A 142 37.79 0.32 5.02
N VAL A 143 38.86 0.86 4.42
CA VAL A 143 38.79 2.06 3.57
C VAL A 143 37.89 1.80 2.36
N PHE A 144 38.01 0.63 1.73
CA PHE A 144 37.15 0.23 0.61
C PHE A 144 35.67 0.16 1.03
N ILE A 145 35.36 -0.51 2.14
CA ILE A 145 33.99 -0.62 2.65
C ILE A 145 33.43 0.78 2.98
N MET A 146 34.22 1.62 3.63
CA MET A 146 33.85 3.01 3.94
C MET A 146 33.56 3.81 2.66
N GLY A 147 34.44 3.74 1.66
CA GLY A 147 34.23 4.37 0.36
C GLY A 147 32.98 3.88 -0.34
N ALA A 148 32.71 2.57 -0.32
CA ALA A 148 31.51 1.97 -0.88
C ALA A 148 30.23 2.48 -0.19
N TYR A 149 30.23 2.62 1.14
CA TYR A 149 29.10 3.16 1.89
C TYR A 149 28.89 4.67 1.67
N ILE A 150 29.98 5.45 1.55
CA ILE A 150 29.90 6.87 1.19
C ILE A 150 29.28 7.01 -0.20
N PHE A 151 29.77 6.25 -1.18
CA PHE A 151 29.22 6.23 -2.53
C PHE A 151 27.74 5.83 -2.53
N LYS A 152 27.39 4.77 -1.79
CA LYS A 152 26.01 4.30 -1.69
C LYS A 152 25.09 5.36 -1.09
N THR A 153 25.56 6.07 -0.07
CA THR A 153 24.85 7.20 0.54
C THR A 153 24.67 8.33 -0.45
N TYR A 154 25.73 8.73 -1.14
CA TYR A 154 25.69 9.79 -2.16
C TYR A 154 24.68 9.50 -3.28
N VAL A 155 24.62 8.26 -3.78
CA VAL A 155 23.65 7.85 -4.81
C VAL A 155 22.21 7.75 -4.27
N ARG A 156 22.03 7.47 -2.98
CA ARG A 156 20.70 7.30 -2.37
C ARG A 156 20.07 8.60 -1.90
N VAL A 157 20.86 9.60 -1.48
CA VAL A 157 20.36 10.89 -0.98
C VAL A 157 19.44 11.62 -1.98
N PRO A 158 19.73 11.68 -3.30
CA PRO A 158 18.84 12.32 -4.28
C PRO A 158 17.43 11.73 -4.32
N ALA A 159 17.24 10.47 -3.92
CA ALA A 159 15.91 9.86 -3.83
C ALA A 159 14.99 10.59 -2.87
N TRP A 160 15.53 11.23 -1.84
CA TRP A 160 14.78 11.90 -0.78
C TRP A 160 14.48 13.38 -1.09
N LYS A 161 14.79 13.84 -2.31
CA LYS A 161 14.60 15.24 -2.72
C LYS A 161 13.12 15.63 -2.78
N ASP A 162 12.29 14.78 -3.40
CA ASP A 162 10.87 15.04 -3.64
C ASP A 162 10.11 13.71 -3.79
N SER A 163 8.78 13.78 -3.74
CA SER A 163 7.89 12.61 -3.82
C SER A 163 8.07 11.82 -5.11
N LEU A 164 8.28 12.50 -6.25
CA LEU A 164 8.46 11.86 -7.55
C LEU A 164 9.76 11.05 -7.60
N SER A 165 10.86 11.62 -7.14
CA SER A 165 12.17 10.96 -7.05
C SER A 165 12.15 9.77 -6.09
N LEU A 166 11.49 9.93 -4.94
CA LEU A 166 11.40 8.89 -3.91
C LEU A 166 10.58 7.70 -4.39
N ASN A 167 9.40 7.98 -4.97
CA ASN A 167 8.47 6.97 -5.43
C ASN A 167 8.94 6.34 -6.75
N GLY A 168 9.60 7.09 -7.62
CA GLY A 168 10.19 6.56 -8.86
C GLY A 168 11.24 5.49 -8.58
N GLN A 169 12.20 5.77 -7.67
CA GLN A 169 13.17 4.75 -7.26
C GLN A 169 12.50 3.55 -6.59
N ALA A 170 11.46 3.78 -5.78
CA ALA A 170 10.74 2.70 -5.12
C ALA A 170 9.91 1.85 -6.08
N ALA A 171 9.34 2.42 -7.14
CA ALA A 171 8.60 1.69 -8.16
C ALA A 171 9.52 0.83 -9.05
N MET A 172 10.77 1.27 -9.26
CA MET A 172 11.80 0.49 -9.98
C MET A 172 12.32 -0.71 -9.17
N VAL A 173 12.43 -0.58 -7.84
CA VAL A 173 12.92 -1.66 -6.97
C VAL A 173 11.79 -2.57 -6.52
N SER A 174 10.69 -1.97 -6.05
CA SER A 174 9.52 -2.68 -5.54
C SER A 174 8.42 -2.79 -6.59
N VAL A 175 8.79 -3.33 -7.76
CA VAL A 175 7.91 -3.42 -8.94
C VAL A 175 6.57 -4.10 -8.62
N ASN A 176 6.58 -5.09 -7.73
CA ASN A 176 5.41 -5.88 -7.31
C ASN A 176 4.70 -5.34 -6.08
N SER A 177 4.91 -4.07 -5.70
CA SER A 177 4.26 -3.45 -4.55
C SER A 177 3.00 -2.71 -4.97
N ALA A 178 1.83 -3.14 -4.52
CA ALA A 178 0.59 -2.39 -4.77
C ALA A 178 0.68 -0.96 -4.21
N ARG A 179 1.31 -0.79 -3.05
CA ARG A 179 1.46 0.52 -2.40
C ARG A 179 2.43 1.43 -3.15
N ASN A 180 3.60 0.96 -3.56
CA ASN A 180 4.60 1.82 -4.22
C ASN A 180 4.13 2.23 -5.60
N ASN A 181 3.44 1.35 -6.34
CA ASN A 181 2.78 1.72 -7.59
C ASN A 181 1.68 2.78 -7.33
N CYS A 182 0.87 2.63 -6.27
CA CYS A 182 -0.09 3.67 -5.88
C CYS A 182 0.60 5.02 -5.57
N PHE A 183 1.66 5.03 -4.77
CA PHE A 183 2.39 6.25 -4.40
C PHE A 183 3.06 6.91 -5.61
N MET A 184 3.59 6.13 -6.55
CA MET A 184 4.10 6.67 -7.81
C MET A 184 2.98 7.32 -8.61
N GLY A 185 1.84 6.64 -8.75
CA GLY A 185 0.66 7.20 -9.41
C GLY A 185 0.14 8.47 -8.73
N THR A 186 0.13 8.52 -7.40
CA THR A 186 -0.22 9.74 -6.64
C THR A 186 0.75 10.87 -6.92
N ALA A 187 2.06 10.64 -6.86
CA ALA A 187 3.07 11.67 -7.09
C ALA A 187 3.00 12.24 -8.52
N LEU A 188 2.79 11.37 -9.52
CA LEU A 188 2.60 11.79 -10.91
C LEU A 188 1.30 12.59 -11.10
N PHE A 189 0.21 12.17 -10.44
CA PHE A 189 -1.07 12.87 -10.49
C PHE A 189 -0.99 14.26 -9.84
N GLU A 190 -0.33 14.37 -8.68
CA GLU A 190 -0.10 15.65 -8.00
C GLU A 190 0.78 16.59 -8.84
N GLU A 191 1.87 16.09 -9.42
CA GLU A 191 2.72 16.86 -10.35
C GLU A 191 1.92 17.36 -11.56
N ALA A 192 1.08 16.51 -12.15
CA ALA A 192 0.22 16.89 -13.27
C ALA A 192 -0.83 17.93 -12.90
N ARG A 193 -1.36 17.87 -11.67
CA ARG A 193 -2.35 18.82 -11.16
C ARG A 193 -1.73 20.19 -10.88
N ASP A 194 -0.54 20.21 -10.31
CA ASP A 194 0.14 21.43 -9.87
C ASP A 194 0.89 22.12 -11.05
N MET A 195 0.99 21.45 -12.20
CA MET A 195 1.53 22.01 -13.44
C MET A 195 0.65 23.12 -14.01
N LYS A 196 1.28 24.24 -14.40
CA LYS A 196 0.60 25.34 -15.11
C LYS A 196 0.11 24.87 -16.48
N GLU A 197 -1.01 25.42 -16.95
CA GLU A 197 -1.68 25.06 -18.22
C GLU A 197 -0.86 25.31 -19.50
N ASN A 198 0.39 25.74 -19.38
CA ASN A 198 1.25 26.11 -20.50
C ASN A 198 1.82 24.89 -21.26
N ASP A 199 1.66 23.66 -20.72
CA ASP A 199 2.13 22.43 -21.37
C ASP A 199 1.10 21.28 -21.22
N PRO A 200 0.03 21.30 -22.03
CA PRO A 200 -1.03 20.28 -21.96
C PRO A 200 -0.55 18.90 -22.40
N ALA A 201 0.47 18.81 -23.25
CA ALA A 201 1.02 17.53 -23.71
C ALA A 201 1.76 16.81 -22.58
N LYS A 202 2.62 17.52 -21.85
CA LYS A 202 3.32 16.96 -20.71
C LYS A 202 2.37 16.60 -19.56
N LYS A 203 1.36 17.43 -19.30
CA LYS A 203 0.31 17.08 -18.32
C LYS A 203 -0.39 15.77 -18.69
N LEU A 204 -0.71 15.57 -19.97
CA LEU A 204 -1.32 14.33 -20.45
C LEU A 204 -0.40 13.13 -20.27
N GLU A 205 0.89 13.27 -20.58
CA GLU A 205 1.89 12.22 -20.39
C GLU A 205 1.97 11.78 -18.92
N LEU A 206 2.05 12.73 -17.99
CA LEU A 206 2.07 12.44 -16.54
C LEU A 206 0.79 11.73 -16.07
N LEU A 207 -0.38 12.15 -16.56
CA LEU A 207 -1.65 11.51 -16.22
C LEU A 207 -1.75 10.08 -16.77
N GLN A 208 -1.22 9.82 -17.98
CA GLN A 208 -1.16 8.47 -18.54
C GLN A 208 -0.20 7.57 -17.77
N GLU A 209 0.96 8.10 -17.38
CA GLU A 209 1.90 7.36 -16.55
C GLU A 209 1.31 7.08 -15.15
N ALA A 210 0.61 8.06 -14.56
CA ALA A 210 -0.10 7.87 -13.31
C ALA A 210 -1.16 6.77 -13.42
N ASP A 211 -1.95 6.76 -14.50
CA ASP A 211 -2.97 5.73 -14.76
C ASP A 211 -2.36 4.34 -14.85
N TYR A 212 -1.22 4.20 -15.55
CA TYR A 212 -0.48 2.93 -15.64
C TYR A 212 -0.06 2.39 -14.26
N TYR A 213 0.53 3.24 -13.40
CA TYR A 213 0.96 2.82 -12.07
C TYR A 213 -0.24 2.52 -11.14
N VAL A 214 -1.31 3.30 -11.22
CA VAL A 214 -2.53 3.05 -10.44
C VAL A 214 -3.21 1.74 -10.90
N ASP A 215 -3.29 1.47 -12.20
CA ASP A 215 -3.85 0.22 -12.72
C ASP A 215 -3.02 -0.99 -12.31
N LYS A 216 -1.70 -0.86 -12.32
CA LYS A 216 -0.81 -1.91 -11.81
C LYS A 216 -1.01 -2.14 -10.31
N SER A 217 -1.25 -1.08 -9.53
CA SER A 217 -1.61 -1.20 -8.11
C SER A 217 -2.93 -1.96 -7.92
N LEU A 218 -3.97 -1.59 -8.67
CA LEU A 218 -5.29 -2.19 -8.59
C LEU A 218 -5.33 -3.62 -9.15
N ALA A 219 -4.50 -3.97 -10.12
CA ALA A 219 -4.34 -5.34 -10.59
C ALA A 219 -3.79 -6.27 -9.48
N MET A 220 -2.92 -5.74 -8.62
CA MET A 220 -2.38 -6.49 -7.47
C MET A 220 -3.33 -6.52 -6.28
N TYR A 221 -4.07 -5.42 -6.05
CA TYR A 221 -5.04 -5.33 -4.96
C TYR A 221 -6.26 -4.48 -5.36
N PRO A 222 -7.30 -5.09 -5.97
CA PRO A 222 -8.43 -4.36 -6.54
C PRO A 222 -9.20 -3.49 -5.54
N THR A 223 -9.30 -3.94 -4.29
CA THR A 223 -10.03 -3.23 -3.21
C THR A 223 -9.13 -2.23 -2.46
N TYR A 224 -7.99 -1.81 -3.04
CA TYR A 224 -7.12 -0.85 -2.39
C TYR A 224 -7.74 0.54 -2.37
N SER A 225 -8.19 1.00 -1.20
CA SER A 225 -8.88 2.29 -1.06
C SER A 225 -8.07 3.48 -1.58
N SER A 226 -6.78 3.57 -1.26
CA SER A 226 -5.94 4.71 -1.72
C SER A 226 -5.76 4.73 -3.24
N ALA A 227 -5.55 3.57 -3.88
CA ALA A 227 -5.43 3.50 -5.33
C ALA A 227 -6.76 3.80 -6.03
N ASN A 228 -7.88 3.31 -5.49
CA ASN A 228 -9.22 3.64 -6.00
C ASN A 228 -9.55 5.14 -5.83
N GLN A 229 -9.08 5.77 -4.76
CA GLN A 229 -9.21 7.21 -4.56
C GLN A 229 -8.50 7.99 -5.67
N ILE A 230 -7.23 7.67 -5.98
CA ILE A 230 -6.51 8.35 -7.05
C ILE A 230 -7.09 8.00 -8.43
N LYS A 231 -7.48 6.73 -8.66
CA LYS A 231 -8.13 6.32 -9.91
C LYS A 231 -9.38 7.14 -10.18
N SER A 232 -10.18 7.46 -9.16
CA SER A 232 -11.36 8.29 -9.34
C SER A 232 -11.05 9.71 -9.83
N GLY A 233 -9.91 10.29 -9.41
CA GLY A 233 -9.41 11.56 -9.96
C GLY A 233 -8.93 11.43 -11.40
N LEU A 234 -8.19 10.37 -11.73
CA LEU A 234 -7.69 10.12 -13.08
C LEU A 234 -8.81 9.94 -14.11
N VAL A 235 -9.86 9.20 -13.76
CA VAL A 235 -11.02 9.00 -14.67
C VAL A 235 -11.83 10.29 -14.84
N ALA A 236 -11.89 11.13 -13.81
CA ALA A 236 -12.52 12.44 -13.88
C ALA A 236 -11.72 13.40 -14.79
N GLU A 237 -10.39 13.47 -14.64
CA GLU A 237 -9.52 14.25 -15.54
C GLU A 237 -9.64 13.77 -17.01
N ARG A 238 -9.77 12.46 -17.22
CA ARG A 238 -10.04 11.89 -18.55
C ARG A 238 -11.37 12.41 -19.12
N TYR A 239 -12.44 12.36 -18.33
CA TYR A 239 -13.76 12.87 -18.73
C TYR A 239 -13.74 14.37 -19.04
N LEU A 240 -13.05 15.18 -18.23
CA LEU A 240 -12.93 16.62 -18.48
C LEU A 240 -12.27 16.94 -19.83
N ARG A 241 -11.51 15.99 -20.39
CA ARG A 241 -10.86 16.11 -21.70
C ARG A 241 -11.70 15.56 -22.84
N ASP A 242 -12.29 14.36 -22.70
CA ASP A 242 -12.97 13.66 -23.80
C ASP A 242 -14.50 13.76 -23.78
N GLY A 243 -15.10 14.16 -22.66
CA GLY A 243 -16.55 14.29 -22.48
C GLY A 243 -17.32 12.97 -22.44
N ASP A 244 -16.64 11.82 -22.36
CA ASP A 244 -17.29 10.50 -22.39
C ASP A 244 -17.92 10.16 -21.03
N LEU A 245 -19.16 10.63 -20.84
CA LEU A 245 -19.91 10.41 -19.61
C LEU A 245 -20.19 8.91 -19.36
N GLN A 246 -20.50 8.14 -20.39
CA GLN A 246 -20.85 6.72 -20.21
C GLN A 246 -19.65 5.94 -19.66
N ARG A 247 -18.46 6.22 -20.19
CA ARG A 247 -17.22 5.64 -19.67
C ARG A 247 -16.96 6.07 -18.23
N LEU A 248 -17.07 7.36 -17.92
CA LEU A 248 -16.88 7.86 -16.57
C LEU A 248 -17.79 7.16 -15.54
N LEU A 249 -19.09 7.06 -15.84
CA LEU A 249 -20.06 6.42 -14.94
C LEU A 249 -19.78 4.92 -14.79
N THR A 250 -19.30 4.26 -15.84
CA THR A 250 -18.86 2.85 -15.78
C THR A 250 -17.63 2.69 -14.88
N ASP A 251 -16.64 3.57 -15.01
CA ASP A 251 -15.45 3.56 -14.18
C ASP A 251 -15.78 3.85 -12.71
N PHE A 252 -16.62 4.83 -12.43
CA PHE A 252 -17.10 5.11 -11.07
C PHE A 252 -17.88 3.95 -10.47
N THR A 253 -18.69 3.24 -11.27
CA THR A 253 -19.36 2.01 -10.81
C THR A 253 -18.34 0.95 -10.40
N THR A 254 -17.30 0.76 -11.21
CA THR A 254 -16.21 -0.19 -10.93
C THR A 254 -15.46 0.18 -9.64
N ILE A 255 -15.15 1.47 -9.47
CA ILE A 255 -14.49 2.01 -8.28
C ILE A 255 -15.36 1.83 -7.04
N LEU A 256 -16.64 2.20 -7.09
CA LEU A 256 -17.57 2.03 -5.96
C LEU A 256 -17.81 0.55 -5.62
N ASN A 257 -17.74 -0.34 -6.61
CA ASN A 257 -17.84 -1.78 -6.36
C ASN A 257 -16.61 -2.31 -5.59
N ALA A 258 -15.41 -1.82 -5.92
CA ALA A 258 -14.16 -2.25 -5.29
C ALA A 258 -13.89 -1.54 -3.95
N ALA A 259 -14.16 -0.24 -3.88
CA ALA A 259 -13.97 0.63 -2.72
C ALA A 259 -15.19 1.56 -2.54
N PRO A 260 -16.28 1.08 -1.91
CA PRO A 260 -17.52 1.84 -1.70
C PRO A 260 -17.38 3.18 -0.97
N ARG A 261 -16.28 3.41 -0.27
CA ARG A 261 -16.01 4.61 0.54
C ARG A 261 -15.07 5.59 -0.15
N THR A 262 -14.89 5.50 -1.47
CA THR A 262 -14.11 6.48 -2.25
C THR A 262 -14.81 7.83 -2.23
N GLU A 263 -14.22 8.80 -1.52
CA GLU A 263 -14.84 10.10 -1.23
C GLU A 263 -14.91 11.04 -2.44
N TYR A 264 -14.00 10.88 -3.40
CA TYR A 264 -13.94 11.78 -4.55
C TYR A 264 -15.07 11.53 -5.56
N VAL A 265 -15.59 10.30 -5.66
CA VAL A 265 -16.71 9.96 -6.55
C VAL A 265 -17.95 10.83 -6.28
N PRO A 266 -18.52 10.90 -5.05
CA PRO A 266 -19.66 11.78 -4.78
C PRO A 266 -19.34 13.27 -4.97
N GLN A 267 -18.11 13.72 -4.71
CA GLN A 267 -17.71 15.11 -4.95
C GLN A 267 -17.79 15.46 -6.44
N PHE A 268 -17.27 14.58 -7.30
CA PHE A 268 -17.31 14.80 -8.75
C PHE A 268 -18.72 14.64 -9.32
N LEU A 269 -19.55 13.75 -8.77
CA LEU A 269 -20.96 13.63 -9.15
C LEU A 269 -21.77 14.90 -8.83
N ASP A 270 -21.53 15.55 -7.68
CA ASP A 270 -22.14 16.84 -7.37
C ASP A 270 -21.68 17.94 -8.36
N TYR A 271 -20.43 17.90 -8.82
CA TYR A 271 -19.97 18.73 -9.93
C TYR A 271 -20.72 18.41 -11.24
N LEU A 272 -21.03 17.16 -11.56
CA LEU A 272 -21.78 16.83 -12.78
C LEU A 272 -23.24 17.27 -12.76
N ASN A 273 -23.82 17.47 -11.57
CA ASN A 273 -25.20 17.98 -11.45
C ASN A 273 -25.32 19.36 -12.11
N GLY A 274 -26.23 19.47 -13.09
CA GLY A 274 -26.40 20.69 -13.89
C GLY A 274 -25.44 20.83 -15.08
N ARG A 275 -24.50 19.89 -15.27
CA ARG A 275 -23.54 19.85 -16.38
C ARG A 275 -23.72 18.62 -17.29
N ALA A 276 -24.17 17.50 -16.73
CA ALA A 276 -24.41 16.26 -17.46
C ALA A 276 -25.90 16.02 -17.76
N PRO A 277 -26.25 15.20 -18.78
CA PRO A 277 -27.61 14.80 -19.07
C PRO A 277 -28.33 14.22 -17.85
N LYS A 278 -29.46 14.84 -17.49
CA LYS A 278 -30.21 14.56 -16.27
C LYS A 278 -30.64 13.09 -16.17
N ASP A 279 -31.15 12.50 -17.24
CA ASP A 279 -31.68 11.13 -17.23
C ASP A 279 -30.59 10.09 -16.96
N SER A 280 -29.41 10.25 -17.59
CA SER A 280 -28.24 9.39 -17.35
C SER A 280 -27.77 9.48 -15.90
N MET A 281 -27.78 10.68 -15.32
CA MET A 281 -27.37 10.88 -13.92
C MET A 281 -28.37 10.23 -12.96
N ILE A 282 -29.68 10.38 -13.18
CA ILE A 282 -30.71 9.75 -12.34
C ILE A 282 -30.58 8.22 -12.38
N ASP A 283 -30.42 7.64 -13.58
CA ASP A 283 -30.23 6.20 -13.75
C ASP A 283 -28.98 5.71 -13.00
N PHE A 284 -27.87 6.44 -13.12
CA PHE A 284 -26.66 6.14 -12.38
C PHE A 284 -26.86 6.23 -10.85
N TYR A 285 -27.47 7.30 -10.34
CA TYR A 285 -27.70 7.46 -8.90
C TYR A 285 -28.55 6.32 -8.33
N TYR A 286 -29.56 5.87 -9.07
CA TYR A 286 -30.35 4.71 -8.68
C TYR A 286 -29.51 3.43 -8.68
N LYS A 287 -28.82 3.11 -9.78
CA LYS A 287 -28.03 1.88 -9.90
C LYS A 287 -26.87 1.83 -8.88
N ALA A 288 -26.08 2.89 -8.81
CA ALA A 288 -24.94 2.96 -7.88
C ALA A 288 -25.41 3.03 -6.43
N GLY A 289 -26.38 3.89 -6.12
CA GLY A 289 -26.85 4.12 -4.76
C GLY A 289 -27.70 2.99 -4.18
N TYR A 290 -28.69 2.51 -4.94
CA TYR A 290 -29.60 1.46 -4.50
C TYR A 290 -29.10 0.06 -4.86
N GLU A 291 -28.94 -0.27 -6.14
CA GLU A 291 -28.65 -1.65 -6.55
C GLU A 291 -27.27 -2.12 -6.08
N LEU A 292 -26.25 -1.27 -6.23
CA LEU A 292 -24.90 -1.59 -5.81
C LEU A 292 -24.69 -1.34 -4.30
N LEU A 293 -24.78 -0.09 -3.84
CA LEU A 293 -24.35 0.25 -2.48
C LEU A 293 -25.33 -0.22 -1.40
N THR A 294 -26.63 -0.04 -1.59
CA THR A 294 -27.65 -0.46 -0.61
C THR A 294 -27.86 -1.97 -0.63
N LYS A 295 -28.23 -2.53 -1.78
CA LYS A 295 -28.65 -3.93 -1.90
C LYS A 295 -27.48 -4.91 -1.87
N THR A 296 -26.42 -4.63 -2.64
CA THR A 296 -25.30 -5.57 -2.81
C THR A 296 -24.22 -5.38 -1.74
N LYS A 297 -23.75 -4.15 -1.52
CA LYS A 297 -22.63 -3.87 -0.61
C LYS A 297 -23.03 -3.61 0.84
N ARG A 298 -24.29 -3.24 1.09
CA ARG A 298 -24.80 -2.80 2.41
C ARG A 298 -23.97 -1.64 3.00
N GLU A 299 -23.41 -0.80 2.14
CA GLU A 299 -22.67 0.41 2.52
C GLU A 299 -23.63 1.60 2.53
N TYR A 300 -24.52 1.60 3.53
CA TYR A 300 -25.63 2.55 3.63
C TYR A 300 -25.22 4.03 3.70
N PRO A 301 -24.14 4.43 4.42
CA PRO A 301 -23.76 5.84 4.46
C PRO A 301 -23.43 6.41 3.08
N THR A 302 -22.58 5.73 2.30
CA THR A 302 -22.26 6.16 0.93
C THR A 302 -23.48 6.06 0.02
N ALA A 303 -24.31 5.02 0.17
CA ALA A 303 -25.56 4.91 -0.59
C ALA A 303 -26.45 6.14 -0.41
N VAL A 304 -26.67 6.56 0.85
CA VAL A 304 -27.44 7.77 1.17
C VAL A 304 -26.80 9.00 0.53
N THR A 305 -25.48 9.17 0.62
CA THR A 305 -24.77 10.29 -0.02
C THR A 305 -25.04 10.36 -1.52
N ILE A 306 -24.88 9.24 -2.25
CA ILE A 306 -25.08 9.20 -3.70
C ILE A 306 -26.55 9.43 -4.06
N LEU A 307 -27.48 8.79 -3.37
CA LEU A 307 -28.91 8.94 -3.64
C LEU A 307 -29.42 10.34 -3.30
N LYS A 308 -28.84 11.01 -2.30
CA LYS A 308 -29.13 12.42 -1.98
C LYS A 308 -28.74 13.36 -3.11
N LEU A 309 -27.66 13.07 -3.84
CA LEU A 309 -27.31 13.83 -5.05
C LEU A 309 -28.36 13.65 -6.15
N GLY A 310 -28.91 12.43 -6.29
CA GLY A 310 -30.04 12.17 -7.18
C GLY A 310 -31.31 12.93 -6.78
N GLU A 311 -31.65 12.95 -5.48
CA GLU A 311 -32.81 13.67 -4.97
C GLU A 311 -32.73 15.17 -5.26
N LYS A 312 -31.55 15.79 -5.18
CA LYS A 312 -31.36 17.22 -5.50
C LYS A 312 -31.82 17.57 -6.92
N ILE A 313 -31.58 16.69 -7.90
CA ILE A 313 -31.91 16.94 -9.31
C ILE A 313 -33.28 16.35 -9.71
N ALA A 314 -33.77 15.35 -8.98
CA ALA A 314 -35.02 14.65 -9.22
C ALA A 314 -35.74 14.32 -7.90
N PRO A 315 -36.32 15.34 -7.22
CA PRO A 315 -36.86 15.19 -5.86
C PRO A 315 -38.09 14.30 -5.77
N ASP A 316 -38.74 14.04 -6.91
CA ASP A 316 -39.95 13.22 -7.03
C ASP A 316 -39.71 11.96 -7.90
N ASP A 317 -38.46 11.61 -8.23
CA ASP A 317 -38.20 10.33 -8.90
C ASP A 317 -38.47 9.17 -7.92
N PRO A 318 -39.45 8.28 -8.22
CA PRO A 318 -39.88 7.26 -7.27
C PRO A 318 -38.79 6.21 -7.00
N ARG A 319 -37.85 5.99 -7.94
CA ARG A 319 -36.75 5.04 -7.77
C ARG A 319 -35.69 5.59 -6.82
N ILE A 320 -35.36 6.88 -6.93
CA ILE A 320 -34.43 7.55 -6.01
C ILE A 320 -35.00 7.61 -4.60
N LEU A 321 -36.28 7.99 -4.45
CA LEU A 321 -36.96 8.01 -3.15
C LEU A 321 -37.01 6.61 -2.52
N PHE A 322 -37.32 5.59 -3.31
CA PHE A 322 -37.31 4.19 -2.85
C PHE A 322 -35.91 3.75 -2.40
N GLY A 323 -34.89 4.07 -3.20
CA GLY A 323 -33.49 3.82 -2.86
C GLY A 323 -33.09 4.47 -1.54
N LEU A 324 -33.42 5.76 -1.33
CA LEU A 324 -33.17 6.48 -0.08
C LEU A 324 -33.88 5.81 1.09
N GLY A 325 -35.15 5.45 0.88
CA GLY A 325 -35.95 4.76 1.87
C GLY A 325 -35.31 3.47 2.35
N LYS A 326 -34.90 2.60 1.41
CA LYS A 326 -34.18 1.34 1.73
C LYS A 326 -32.80 1.60 2.36
N ALA A 327 -32.07 2.61 1.90
CA ALA A 327 -30.74 2.95 2.43
C ALA A 327 -30.80 3.47 3.88
N PHE A 328 -31.69 4.40 4.20
CA PHE A 328 -31.91 4.88 5.56
C PHE A 328 -32.41 3.78 6.48
N TYR A 329 -33.39 3.00 6.03
CA TYR A 329 -33.95 1.90 6.80
C TYR A 329 -32.88 0.85 7.13
N GLY A 330 -32.08 0.43 6.14
CA GLY A 330 -30.97 -0.51 6.33
C GLY A 330 -29.82 0.06 7.16
N GLY A 331 -29.59 1.37 7.09
CA GLY A 331 -28.60 2.10 7.88
C GLY A 331 -29.00 2.38 9.33
N GLY A 332 -30.22 2.02 9.74
CA GLY A 332 -30.71 2.17 11.11
C GLY A 332 -31.60 3.39 11.37
N ASP A 333 -31.74 4.31 10.41
CA ASP A 333 -32.68 5.44 10.49
C ASP A 333 -34.03 5.04 9.87
N GLN A 334 -34.77 4.21 10.61
CA GLN A 334 -36.07 3.70 10.16
C GLN A 334 -37.12 4.80 9.99
N VAL A 335 -36.99 5.92 10.71
CA VAL A 335 -37.92 7.05 10.63
C VAL A 335 -37.78 7.75 9.28
N GLN A 336 -36.56 8.14 8.90
CA GLN A 336 -36.34 8.70 7.56
C GLN A 336 -36.61 7.67 6.47
N GLY A 337 -36.20 6.42 6.68
CA GLY A 337 -36.45 5.32 5.75
C GLY A 337 -37.92 5.18 5.39
N THR A 338 -38.79 5.10 6.40
CA THR A 338 -40.24 4.98 6.22
C THR A 338 -40.82 6.19 5.49
N LYS A 339 -40.42 7.41 5.88
CA LYS A 339 -40.87 8.65 5.23
C LYS A 339 -40.55 8.68 3.72
N TYR A 340 -39.35 8.23 3.35
CA TYR A 340 -38.93 8.15 1.94
C TYR A 340 -39.67 7.07 1.17
N LEU A 341 -39.85 5.88 1.76
CA LEU A 341 -40.60 4.78 1.15
C LEU A 341 -42.07 5.14 0.90
N GLU A 342 -42.73 5.79 1.86
CA GLU A 342 -44.12 6.23 1.72
C GLU A 342 -44.29 7.19 0.54
N ARG A 343 -43.40 8.19 0.42
CA ARG A 343 -43.38 9.10 -0.74
C ARG A 343 -43.16 8.34 -2.05
N ALA A 344 -42.23 7.39 -2.09
CA ALA A 344 -41.98 6.59 -3.28
C ALA A 344 -43.20 5.77 -3.70
N TYR A 345 -43.90 5.14 -2.74
CA TYR A 345 -45.09 4.33 -3.00
C TYR A 345 -46.32 5.15 -3.41
N GLN A 346 -46.43 6.39 -2.95
CA GLN A 346 -47.49 7.30 -3.41
C GLN A 346 -47.32 7.64 -4.89
N ILE A 347 -46.09 7.81 -5.36
CA ILE A 347 -45.78 8.15 -6.76
C ILE A 347 -45.82 6.89 -7.65
N ASN A 348 -45.27 5.77 -7.18
CA ASN A 348 -45.29 4.49 -7.89
C ASN A 348 -45.63 3.32 -6.95
N PRO A 349 -46.91 2.90 -6.87
CA PRO A 349 -47.35 1.83 -5.99
C PRO A 349 -46.69 0.46 -6.24
N ALA A 350 -46.24 0.18 -7.47
CA ALA A 350 -45.62 -1.10 -7.83
C ALA A 350 -44.30 -1.36 -7.09
N LEU A 351 -43.67 -0.32 -6.54
CA LEU A 351 -42.45 -0.45 -5.74
C LEU A 351 -42.68 -1.17 -4.40
N ARG A 352 -43.94 -1.33 -3.95
CA ARG A 352 -44.26 -2.11 -2.74
C ARG A 352 -43.94 -3.60 -2.90
N ASP A 353 -44.03 -4.10 -4.12
CA ASP A 353 -43.84 -5.51 -4.45
C ASP A 353 -42.35 -5.86 -4.69
N MET A 354 -41.49 -4.85 -4.81
CA MET A 354 -40.04 -5.00 -4.83
C MET A 354 -39.49 -5.16 -3.39
N GLN A 355 -39.69 -6.34 -2.78
CA GLN A 355 -39.13 -6.63 -1.45
C GLN A 355 -37.63 -6.89 -1.47
#